data_AF-A0A0C9WM85-F1
#
_entry.id   AF-A0A0C9WM85-F1
#
_cell.length_a   1.000
_cell.length_b   1.000
_cell.length_c   1.000
_cell.angle_alpha   90.00
_cell.angle_beta   90.00
_cell.angle_gamma   90.00
#
_symmetry.space_group_name_H-M   'P 1'
#
loop_
_entity.id
_entity.type
_entity.pdbx_description
1 polymer ?
#
loop_
_entity_poly.entity_id
_entity_poly.type
_entity_poly.pdbx_seq_one_letter_code
_entity_poly.pdbx_strand_id
1 'polypeptide(L)'
;MSNNPTGVNGYGPKNYPDDETLKVALCQYAKEKLSTVQCLARLEAEHDFQIKPALLYKLNKKFNVLSVRKPPPADIAMQAVLAKVAEDPSQGRRVGTIGVLLSNDGTPLPQDFIRNILATYGPEGLSHRFPGANRIRRSTLSSIGPNHQHHADGHEKLNAQALNMGGVGLNIYGIKDQWSSFILHLVVIPNNWLAATIGYVHLDCVEKHKLIPVTFVTDKGSETGIIYANQTGLRVTYTPELDTTQFPPMLQIRSVHNTPIEALWHWFLQTFGVNIKDVIRSGFTTGVY
;
A
#
# COMPACT_ATOMS: atom_id res chain seq x y z
N MET A 1 -55.80 -15.87 48.25
CA MET A 1 -54.94 -16.89 47.62
C MET A 1 -53.83 -16.15 46.87
N SER A 2 -52.57 -16.36 47.21
CA SER A 2 -51.44 -15.71 46.51
C SER A 2 -51.05 -16.54 45.29
N ASN A 3 -50.92 -15.89 44.13
CA ASN A 3 -50.75 -16.56 42.84
C ASN A 3 -49.32 -16.98 42.52
N ASN A 4 -48.43 -17.15 43.51
CA ASN A 4 -47.11 -17.77 43.29
C ASN A 4 -46.45 -18.22 44.62
N PRO A 5 -46.71 -19.44 45.11
CA PRO A 5 -46.16 -19.91 46.38
C PRO A 5 -44.68 -20.32 46.30
N THR A 6 -44.15 -20.56 45.10
CA THR A 6 -42.83 -21.17 44.89
C THR A 6 -41.75 -20.22 44.40
N GLY A 7 -42.09 -19.00 43.94
CA GLY A 7 -41.11 -17.97 43.58
C GLY A 7 -40.15 -18.34 42.43
N VAL A 8 -40.39 -19.46 41.73
CA VAL A 8 -39.55 -19.91 40.61
C VAL A 8 -40.08 -19.27 39.33
N ASN A 9 -39.48 -18.15 38.94
CA ASN A 9 -39.69 -17.57 37.62
C ASN A 9 -39.08 -18.51 36.56
N GLY A 10 -39.83 -18.86 35.52
CA GLY A 10 -39.52 -19.90 34.51
C GLY A 10 -38.31 -19.67 33.59
N TYR A 11 -37.33 -18.87 34.01
CA TYR A 11 -36.01 -18.81 33.40
C TYR A 11 -35.04 -19.49 34.38
N GLY A 12 -34.47 -20.63 34.00
CA GLY A 12 -33.53 -21.39 34.81
C GLY A 12 -32.35 -20.56 35.34
N PRO A 13 -31.49 -21.14 36.22
CA PRO A 13 -30.38 -20.42 36.82
C PRO A 13 -29.50 -19.82 35.71
N LYS A 14 -29.43 -18.50 35.69
CA LYS A 14 -28.69 -17.77 34.66
C LYS A 14 -27.23 -17.74 35.09
N ASN A 15 -26.39 -18.52 34.41
CA ASN A 15 -24.96 -18.56 34.64
C ASN A 15 -24.32 -17.31 34.01
N TYR A 16 -24.36 -16.19 34.73
CA TYR A 16 -23.73 -14.93 34.30
C TYR A 16 -22.28 -14.90 34.79
N PRO A 17 -21.34 -14.41 33.97
CA PRO A 17 -20.04 -14.00 34.49
C PRO A 17 -20.21 -12.89 35.54
N ASP A 18 -19.25 -12.78 36.45
CA ASP A 18 -19.26 -11.75 37.50
C ASP A 18 -19.38 -10.33 36.92
N ASP A 19 -20.08 -9.45 37.65
CA ASP A 19 -20.40 -8.09 37.20
C ASP A 19 -19.13 -7.25 36.96
N GLU A 20 -18.05 -7.43 37.75
CA GLU A 20 -16.79 -6.72 37.49
C GLU A 20 -16.08 -7.28 36.26
N THR A 21 -16.15 -8.59 36.03
CA THR A 21 -15.59 -9.22 34.82
C THR A 21 -16.28 -8.68 33.56
N LEU A 22 -17.62 -8.64 33.56
CA LEU A 22 -18.41 -8.10 32.44
C LEU A 22 -18.14 -6.61 32.20
N LYS A 23 -18.04 -5.83 33.28
CA LYS A 23 -17.73 -4.40 33.18
C LYS A 23 -16.36 -4.15 32.56
N VAL A 24 -15.34 -4.89 32.98
CA VAL A 24 -13.98 -4.79 32.42
C VAL A 24 -13.99 -5.16 30.93
N ALA A 25 -14.61 -6.28 30.57
CA ALA A 25 -14.70 -6.75 29.19
C ALA A 25 -15.43 -5.73 28.28
N LEU A 26 -16.60 -5.25 28.70
CA LEU A 26 -17.39 -4.30 27.90
C LEU A 26 -16.70 -2.94 27.74
N CYS A 27 -16.03 -2.44 28.78
CA CYS A 27 -15.19 -1.25 28.69
C CYS A 27 -14.03 -1.46 27.71
N GLN A 28 -13.41 -2.63 27.71
CA GLN A 28 -12.33 -2.97 26.78
C GLN A 28 -12.84 -3.04 25.33
N TYR A 29 -13.97 -3.69 25.08
CA TYR A 29 -14.58 -3.76 23.75
C TYR A 29 -14.96 -2.38 23.21
N ALA A 30 -15.37 -1.47 24.08
CA ALA A 30 -15.65 -0.08 23.71
C ALA A 30 -14.39 0.69 23.30
N LYS A 31 -13.26 0.47 23.99
CA LYS A 31 -11.95 1.03 23.60
C LYS A 31 -11.55 0.57 22.21
N GLU A 32 -11.76 -0.72 21.92
CA GLU A 32 -11.48 -1.35 20.63
C GLU A 32 -12.48 -0.98 19.52
N LYS A 33 -13.54 -0.23 19.84
CA LYS A 33 -14.62 0.18 18.93
C LYS A 33 -15.30 -1.00 18.21
N LEU A 34 -15.45 -2.13 18.90
CA LEU A 34 -16.15 -3.27 18.35
C LEU A 34 -17.60 -2.91 18.01
N SER A 35 -18.07 -3.39 16.86
CA SER A 35 -19.48 -3.31 16.50
C SER A 35 -20.32 -4.18 17.42
N THR A 36 -21.64 -3.93 17.49
CA THR A 36 -22.56 -4.75 18.29
C THR A 36 -22.45 -6.24 17.98
N VAL A 37 -22.30 -6.62 16.70
CA VAL A 37 -22.15 -8.01 16.28
C VAL A 37 -20.85 -8.61 16.80
N GLN A 38 -19.74 -7.87 16.71
CA GLN A 38 -18.44 -8.31 17.21
C GLN A 38 -18.42 -8.42 18.73
N CYS A 39 -19.03 -7.48 19.45
CA CYS A 39 -19.16 -7.56 20.91
C CYS A 39 -19.91 -8.83 21.33
N LEU A 40 -21.01 -9.17 20.65
CA LEU A 40 -21.79 -10.36 20.97
C LEU A 40 -21.00 -11.65 20.70
N ALA A 41 -20.35 -11.74 19.54
CA ALA A 41 -19.51 -12.89 19.20
C ALA A 41 -18.34 -13.06 20.19
N ARG A 42 -17.79 -11.95 20.69
CA ARG A 42 -16.67 -11.98 21.62
C ARG A 42 -17.08 -12.32 23.05
N LEU A 43 -18.25 -11.84 23.50
CA LEU A 43 -18.84 -12.25 24.77
C LEU A 43 -19.12 -13.76 24.80
N GLU A 44 -19.57 -14.32 23.67
CA GLU A 44 -19.75 -15.75 23.51
C GLU A 44 -18.40 -16.49 23.55
N ALA A 45 -17.39 -16.04 22.82
CA ALA A 45 -16.09 -16.70 22.74
C ALA A 45 -15.26 -16.64 24.05
N GLU A 46 -15.25 -15.50 24.74
CA GLU A 46 -14.39 -15.27 25.91
C GLU A 46 -15.08 -15.60 27.24
N HIS A 47 -16.41 -15.54 27.29
CA HIS A 47 -17.17 -15.66 28.54
C HIS A 47 -18.33 -16.67 28.47
N ASP A 48 -18.45 -17.42 27.38
CA ASP A 48 -19.57 -18.35 27.12
C ASP A 48 -20.94 -17.68 27.31
N PHE A 49 -21.00 -16.39 26.96
CA PHE A 49 -22.11 -15.52 27.34
C PHE A 49 -22.91 -15.01 26.15
N GLN A 50 -23.84 -15.84 25.69
CA GLN A 50 -24.74 -15.49 24.59
C GLN A 50 -25.91 -14.60 25.05
N ILE A 51 -25.98 -13.39 24.51
CA ILE A 51 -27.05 -12.43 24.81
C ILE A 51 -27.61 -11.75 23.56
N LYS A 52 -28.83 -11.22 23.68
CA LYS A 52 -29.44 -10.39 22.63
C LYS A 52 -28.91 -8.94 22.70
N PRO A 53 -28.89 -8.19 21.58
CA PRO A 53 -28.45 -6.79 21.54
C PRO A 53 -29.13 -5.88 22.57
N ALA A 54 -30.42 -6.12 22.87
CA ALA A 54 -31.17 -5.35 23.86
C ALA A 54 -30.61 -5.52 25.28
N LEU A 55 -30.12 -6.71 25.63
CA LEU A 55 -29.49 -6.96 26.94
C LEU A 55 -28.08 -6.34 26.97
N LEU A 56 -27.31 -6.43 25.89
CA LEU A 56 -26.03 -5.74 25.76
C LEU A 56 -26.16 -4.22 25.98
N TYR A 57 -27.19 -3.59 25.41
CA TYR A 57 -27.48 -2.18 25.65
C TYR A 57 -27.79 -1.87 27.12
N LYS A 58 -28.57 -2.72 27.79
CA LYS A 58 -28.87 -2.58 29.23
C LYS A 58 -27.61 -2.71 30.08
N LEU A 59 -26.73 -3.67 29.76
CA LEU A 59 -25.45 -3.87 30.45
C LEU A 59 -24.51 -2.68 30.23
N ASN A 60 -24.36 -2.20 28.99
CA ASN A 60 -23.58 -1.01 28.70
C ASN A 60 -24.08 0.22 29.47
N LYS A 61 -25.40 0.36 29.63
CA LYS A 61 -25.99 1.42 30.46
C LYS A 61 -25.72 1.20 31.96
N LYS A 62 -25.86 -0.04 32.46
CA LYS A 62 -25.61 -0.42 33.86
C LYS A 62 -24.17 -0.11 34.27
N PHE A 63 -23.21 -0.46 33.41
CA PHE A 63 -21.78 -0.31 33.68
C PHE A 63 -21.19 1.02 33.20
N ASN A 64 -22.03 1.94 32.70
CA ASN A 64 -21.62 3.23 32.16
C ASN A 64 -20.49 3.13 31.11
N VAL A 65 -20.60 2.15 30.21
CA VAL A 65 -19.62 1.91 29.16
C VAL A 65 -19.60 3.11 28.23
N LEU A 66 -18.39 3.65 28.02
CA LEU A 66 -18.17 4.85 27.24
C LEU A 66 -18.63 4.65 25.79
N SER A 67 -19.21 5.70 25.21
CA SER A 67 -19.77 5.65 23.86
C SER A 67 -19.56 6.97 23.15
N VAL A 68 -19.31 6.88 21.84
CA VAL A 68 -19.26 8.03 20.92
C VAL A 68 -20.49 8.94 21.02
N ARG A 69 -21.65 8.38 21.42
CA ARG A 69 -22.91 9.15 21.57
C ARG A 69 -22.98 9.98 22.85
N LYS A 70 -22.02 9.82 23.76
CA LYS A 70 -21.92 10.56 25.01
C LYS A 70 -20.49 11.11 25.14
N PRO A 71 -20.10 12.04 24.24
CA PRO A 71 -18.77 12.63 24.33
C PRO A 71 -18.63 13.48 25.60
N PRO A 72 -17.40 13.69 26.09
CA PRO A 72 -17.15 14.69 27.12
C PRO A 72 -17.48 16.11 26.61
N PRO A 73 -17.48 17.11 27.50
CA PRO A 73 -17.58 18.52 27.13
C PRO A 73 -16.67 18.90 25.95
N ALA A 74 -17.15 19.81 25.10
CA ALA A 74 -16.54 20.08 23.79
C ALA A 74 -15.11 20.60 23.88
N ASP A 75 -14.78 21.36 24.92
CA ASP A 75 -13.45 21.85 25.25
C ASP A 75 -12.48 20.71 25.57
N ILE A 76 -12.87 19.77 26.43
CA ILE A 76 -12.09 18.57 26.76
C ILE A 76 -11.92 17.68 25.53
N ALA A 77 -13.01 17.46 24.79
CA ALA A 77 -13.00 16.68 23.56
C ALA A 77 -12.05 17.28 22.51
N MET A 78 -12.06 18.60 22.38
CA MET A 78 -11.19 19.32 21.45
C MET A 78 -9.73 19.21 21.85
N GLN A 79 -9.39 19.43 23.13
CA GLN A 79 -8.02 19.27 23.62
C GLN A 79 -7.48 17.87 23.39
N ALA A 80 -8.31 16.83 23.61
CA ALA A 80 -7.91 15.45 23.35
C ALA A 80 -7.57 15.22 21.86
N VAL A 81 -8.36 15.76 20.93
CA VAL A 81 -8.06 15.66 19.50
C VAL A 81 -6.77 16.41 19.16
N LEU A 82 -6.60 17.64 19.66
CA LEU A 82 -5.40 18.45 19.41
C LEU A 82 -4.13 17.79 19.95
N ALA A 83 -4.20 17.14 21.12
CA ALA A 83 -3.08 16.35 21.65
C ALA A 83 -2.68 15.23 20.67
N LYS A 84 -3.65 14.52 20.09
CA LYS A 84 -3.37 13.47 19.08
C LYS A 84 -2.82 13.99 17.76
N VAL A 85 -3.14 15.24 17.40
CA VAL A 85 -2.55 15.92 16.25
C VAL A 85 -1.11 16.34 16.57
N ALA A 86 -0.85 16.88 17.77
CA ALA A 86 0.50 17.27 18.19
C ALA A 86 1.46 16.07 18.29
N GLU A 87 0.96 14.90 18.68
CA GLU A 87 1.69 13.62 18.66
C GLU A 87 1.99 13.10 17.24
N ASP A 88 1.45 13.71 16.19
CA ASP A 88 1.65 13.33 14.79
C ASP A 88 2.27 14.48 13.99
N PRO A 89 3.59 14.71 14.10
CA PRO A 89 4.29 15.77 13.38
C PRO A 89 4.11 15.68 11.87
N SER A 90 3.93 14.47 11.33
CA SER A 90 3.71 14.22 9.91
C SER A 90 2.29 14.54 9.43
N GLN A 91 1.37 14.73 10.38
CA GLN A 91 -0.08 14.85 10.17
C GLN A 91 -0.65 13.73 9.25
N GLY A 92 -0.06 12.54 9.31
CA GLY A 92 -0.44 11.39 8.49
C GLY A 92 -1.71 10.67 8.97
N ARG A 93 -2.05 10.75 10.27
CA ARG A 93 -3.17 10.02 10.90
C ARG A 93 -4.52 10.51 10.40
N ARG A 94 -5.31 9.60 9.81
CA ARG A 94 -6.66 9.89 9.31
C ARG A 94 -7.63 10.09 10.47
N VAL A 95 -8.79 10.70 10.19
CA VAL A 95 -9.92 10.86 11.14
C VAL A 95 -10.23 9.54 11.87
N GLY A 96 -10.28 8.43 11.13
CA GLY A 96 -10.52 7.10 11.69
C GLY A 96 -9.43 6.68 12.70
N THR A 97 -8.16 6.86 12.34
CA THR A 97 -7.00 6.53 13.20
C THR A 97 -7.03 7.32 14.49
N ILE A 98 -7.22 8.65 14.41
CA ILE A 98 -7.34 9.51 15.59
C ILE A 98 -8.52 9.06 16.45
N GLY A 99 -9.65 8.71 15.82
CA GLY A 99 -10.81 8.18 16.53
C GLY A 99 -10.57 6.84 17.23
N VAL A 100 -9.66 5.99 16.75
CA VAL A 100 -9.25 4.75 17.43
C VAL A 100 -8.35 5.07 18.61
N LEU A 101 -7.33 5.91 18.42
CA LEU A 101 -6.41 6.33 19.49
C LEU A 101 -7.18 6.95 20.66
N LEU A 102 -8.10 7.87 20.37
CA LEU A 102 -8.96 8.48 21.38
C LEU A 102 -9.86 7.47 22.09
N SER A 103 -10.35 6.43 21.38
CA SER A 103 -11.18 5.40 22.02
C SER A 103 -10.34 4.52 22.95
N ASN A 104 -9.11 4.18 22.56
CA ASN A 104 -8.16 3.46 23.42
C ASN A 104 -7.84 4.24 24.71
N ASP A 105 -7.72 5.56 24.61
CA ASP A 105 -7.52 6.46 25.74
C ASP A 105 -8.79 6.70 26.57
N GLY A 106 -9.90 6.03 26.24
CA GLY A 106 -11.17 6.14 26.97
C GLY A 106 -11.96 7.41 26.65
N THR A 107 -11.70 8.04 25.51
CA THR A 107 -12.42 9.25 25.05
C THR A 107 -13.01 9.03 23.66
N PRO A 108 -13.99 8.13 23.49
CA PRO A 108 -14.56 7.86 22.18
C PRO A 108 -15.32 9.10 21.65
N LEU A 109 -14.89 9.64 20.51
CA LEU A 109 -15.48 10.83 19.89
C LEU A 109 -16.12 10.54 18.52
N PRO A 110 -17.14 11.33 18.11
CA PRO A 110 -17.72 11.25 16.77
C PRO A 110 -16.71 11.58 15.68
N GLN A 111 -16.76 10.85 14.56
CA GLN A 111 -15.86 11.12 13.42
C GLN A 111 -16.05 12.52 12.84
N ASP A 112 -17.29 13.02 12.80
CA ASP A 112 -17.57 14.37 12.28
C ASP A 112 -16.99 15.46 13.16
N PHE A 113 -17.01 15.27 14.48
CA PHE A 113 -16.39 16.19 15.43
C PHE A 113 -14.86 16.24 15.23
N ILE A 114 -14.22 15.07 15.15
CA ILE A 114 -12.77 14.96 14.87
C ILE A 114 -12.45 15.61 13.52
N ARG A 115 -13.24 15.33 12.48
CA ARG A 115 -13.06 15.90 11.13
C ARG A 115 -13.11 17.44 11.17
N ASN A 116 -14.08 18.01 11.87
CA ASN A 116 -14.22 19.46 11.97
C ASN A 116 -13.01 20.09 12.69
N ILE A 117 -12.53 19.48 13.77
CA ILE A 117 -11.31 19.97 14.45
C ILE A 117 -10.10 19.88 13.54
N LEU A 118 -9.91 18.77 12.82
CA LEU A 118 -8.81 18.65 11.87
C LEU A 118 -8.91 19.68 10.74
N ALA A 119 -10.11 19.97 10.25
CA ALA A 119 -10.31 21.00 9.23
C ALA A 119 -9.94 22.40 9.74
N THR A 120 -10.22 22.70 11.00
CA THR A 120 -9.93 24.01 11.60
C THR A 120 -8.46 24.17 12.02
N TYR A 121 -7.86 23.14 12.63
CA TYR A 121 -6.55 23.25 13.31
C TYR A 121 -5.41 22.47 12.64
N GLY A 122 -5.71 21.55 11.72
CA GLY A 122 -4.71 20.79 10.95
C GLY A 122 -5.08 20.63 9.46
N PRO A 123 -5.41 21.73 8.75
CA PRO A 123 -5.87 21.66 7.36
C PRO A 123 -4.82 21.12 6.40
N GLU A 124 -3.53 21.29 6.69
CA GLU A 124 -2.41 20.82 5.86
C GLU A 124 -2.38 19.29 5.74
N GLY A 125 -2.47 18.57 6.86
CA GLY A 125 -2.54 17.10 6.82
C GLY A 125 -3.75 16.62 6.01
N LEU A 126 -4.88 17.33 6.07
CA LEU A 126 -6.05 17.00 5.24
C LEU A 126 -5.81 17.27 3.75
N SER A 127 -5.16 18.38 3.39
CA SER A 127 -4.86 18.72 2.00
C SER A 127 -3.89 17.72 1.35
N HIS A 128 -2.85 17.28 2.08
CA HIS A 128 -1.91 16.25 1.63
C HIS A 128 -2.58 14.89 1.32
N ARG A 129 -3.72 14.61 1.97
CA ARG A 129 -4.48 13.37 1.81
C ARG A 129 -5.66 13.49 0.87
N PHE A 130 -5.93 14.67 0.33
CA PHE A 130 -7.05 14.86 -0.58
C PHE A 130 -6.87 13.94 -1.80
N PRO A 131 -7.91 13.19 -2.22
CA PRO A 131 -7.82 12.33 -3.38
C PRO A 131 -7.34 13.13 -4.61
N GLY A 132 -6.18 12.77 -5.14
CA GLY A 132 -5.55 13.48 -6.25
C GLY A 132 -4.51 14.54 -5.89
N ALA A 133 -4.34 14.89 -4.61
CA ALA A 133 -3.29 15.83 -4.16
C ALA A 133 -1.87 15.38 -4.57
N ASN A 134 -1.63 14.07 -4.53
CA ASN A 134 -0.35 13.46 -4.93
C ASN A 134 -0.39 12.88 -6.36
N ARG A 135 -1.36 13.26 -7.19
CA ARG A 135 -1.42 12.77 -8.57
C ARG A 135 -0.29 13.39 -9.37
N ILE A 136 0.61 12.55 -9.85
CA ILE A 136 1.73 12.96 -10.68
C ILE A 136 1.18 13.53 -12.00
N ARG A 137 1.52 14.78 -12.30
CA ARG A 137 1.20 15.41 -13.58
C ARG A 137 1.97 14.67 -14.67
N ARG A 138 1.24 14.02 -15.58
CA ARG A 138 1.83 13.35 -16.75
C ARG A 138 2.10 14.41 -17.82
N SER A 139 3.32 14.45 -18.34
CA SER A 139 3.68 15.26 -19.50
C SER A 139 3.51 14.44 -20.79
N THR A 140 3.28 15.13 -21.90
CA THR A 140 3.31 14.51 -23.23
C THR A 140 4.73 14.01 -23.50
N LEU A 141 4.85 12.76 -23.95
CA LEU A 141 6.12 12.20 -24.40
C LEU A 141 6.47 12.81 -25.75
N SER A 142 7.65 13.44 -25.87
CA SER A 142 8.17 13.96 -27.13
C SER A 142 9.41 13.17 -27.56
N SER A 143 9.50 12.85 -28.85
CA SER A 143 10.67 12.22 -29.43
C SER A 143 10.86 12.68 -30.87
N ILE A 144 12.12 12.86 -31.29
CA ILE A 144 12.50 13.34 -32.62
C ILE A 144 12.29 12.26 -33.68
N GLY A 145 12.37 10.98 -33.29
CA GLY A 145 12.20 9.85 -34.19
C GLY A 145 12.55 8.51 -33.51
N PRO A 146 12.58 7.41 -34.28
CA PRO A 146 13.09 6.12 -33.80
C PRO A 146 14.51 6.23 -33.24
N ASN A 147 14.82 5.47 -32.20
CA ASN A 147 16.13 5.39 -31.56
C ASN A 147 16.65 6.69 -30.92
N HIS A 148 15.78 7.69 -30.79
CA HIS A 148 16.10 8.88 -30.02
C HIS A 148 16.21 8.56 -28.52
N GLN A 149 15.21 7.88 -27.95
CA GLN A 149 15.21 7.49 -26.54
C GLN A 149 14.84 6.03 -26.37
N HIS A 150 15.74 5.27 -25.76
CA HIS A 150 15.49 3.90 -25.34
C HIS A 150 15.28 3.88 -23.83
N HIS A 151 14.10 3.45 -23.40
CA HIS A 151 13.73 3.33 -21.99
C HIS A 151 13.97 1.90 -21.52
N ALA A 152 14.63 1.76 -20.39
CA ALA A 152 14.94 0.47 -19.81
C ALA A 152 14.65 0.43 -18.31
N ASP A 153 14.28 -0.76 -17.85
CA ASP A 153 13.94 -1.04 -16.45
C ASP A 153 13.92 -2.56 -16.19
N GLY A 154 13.98 -2.94 -14.91
CA GLY A 154 13.81 -4.31 -14.43
C GLY A 154 12.41 -4.57 -13.90
N HIS A 155 11.91 -5.79 -14.09
CA HIS A 155 10.59 -6.20 -13.66
C HIS A 155 10.65 -7.33 -12.62
N GLU A 156 10.12 -7.03 -11.44
CA GLU A 156 10.26 -7.90 -10.26
C GLU A 156 8.99 -8.67 -9.88
N LYS A 157 7.86 -8.46 -10.58
CA LYS A 157 6.59 -9.08 -10.15
C LYS A 157 6.49 -10.59 -10.43
N LEU A 158 7.51 -11.17 -11.05
CA LEU A 158 7.72 -12.61 -11.22
C LEU A 158 9.01 -13.09 -10.52
N ASN A 159 9.61 -12.28 -9.65
CA ASN A 159 10.77 -12.68 -8.88
C ASN A 159 10.41 -13.72 -7.80
N ALA A 160 11.45 -14.26 -7.15
CA ALA A 160 11.35 -15.28 -6.11
C ALA A 160 10.34 -14.92 -5.00
N GLN A 161 10.40 -13.67 -4.53
CA GLN A 161 9.50 -13.16 -3.50
C GLN A 161 8.06 -13.04 -4.01
N ALA A 162 7.86 -12.57 -5.24
CA ALA A 162 6.54 -12.36 -5.82
C ALA A 162 5.82 -13.67 -6.17
N LEU A 163 6.57 -14.72 -6.51
CA LEU A 163 6.04 -16.06 -6.76
C LEU A 163 5.72 -16.81 -5.46
N ASN A 164 6.44 -16.52 -4.37
CA ASN A 164 6.33 -17.19 -3.07
C ASN A 164 6.65 -18.70 -3.16
N MET A 165 7.69 -19.04 -3.95
CA MET A 165 8.11 -20.42 -4.25
C MET A 165 9.55 -20.70 -3.80
N GLY A 166 10.07 -19.93 -2.84
CA GLY A 166 11.48 -20.01 -2.43
C GLY A 166 12.38 -19.20 -3.36
N GLY A 167 13.58 -19.71 -3.68
CA GLY A 167 14.62 -18.99 -4.43
C GLY A 167 14.44 -18.88 -5.95
N VAL A 168 13.35 -19.41 -6.51
CA VAL A 168 13.12 -19.43 -7.96
C VAL A 168 12.29 -18.22 -8.38
N GLY A 169 12.84 -17.41 -9.28
CA GLY A 169 12.18 -16.23 -9.84
C GLY A 169 12.59 -15.96 -11.28
N LEU A 170 11.72 -15.29 -12.02
CA LEU A 170 11.96 -14.80 -13.37
C LEU A 170 12.12 -13.28 -13.29
N ASN A 171 13.34 -12.81 -13.01
CA ASN A 171 13.63 -11.40 -13.13
C ASN A 171 13.71 -11.07 -14.63
N ILE A 172 12.97 -10.06 -15.07
CA ILE A 172 12.94 -9.68 -16.50
C ILE A 172 13.55 -8.31 -16.62
N TYR A 173 14.36 -8.09 -17.65
CA TYR A 173 14.85 -6.76 -18.02
C TYR A 173 14.32 -6.37 -19.39
N GLY A 174 13.77 -5.16 -19.48
CA GLY A 174 13.12 -4.65 -20.67
C GLY A 174 13.84 -3.42 -21.22
N ILE A 175 13.93 -3.33 -22.55
CA ILE A 175 14.40 -2.15 -23.28
C ILE A 175 13.40 -1.87 -24.40
N LYS A 176 12.90 -0.65 -24.47
CA LYS A 176 11.87 -0.22 -25.41
C LYS A 176 12.19 1.13 -26.03
N ASP A 177 11.96 1.26 -27.33
CA ASP A 177 12.05 2.54 -28.02
C ASP A 177 10.82 3.41 -27.73
N GLN A 178 11.03 4.67 -27.36
CA GLN A 178 9.94 5.58 -26.99
C GLN A 178 9.03 5.90 -28.19
N TRP A 179 9.62 6.12 -29.38
CA TRP A 179 8.88 6.66 -30.53
C TRP A 179 8.03 5.58 -31.21
N SER A 180 8.64 4.45 -31.55
CA SER A 180 7.98 3.34 -32.23
C SER A 180 7.20 2.43 -31.28
N SER A 181 7.43 2.56 -29.96
CA SER A 181 7.00 1.58 -28.96
C SER A 181 7.54 0.16 -29.18
N PHE A 182 8.53 -0.02 -30.05
CA PHE A 182 9.12 -1.32 -30.34
C PHE A 182 9.88 -1.84 -29.11
N ILE A 183 9.62 -3.09 -28.75
CA ILE A 183 10.32 -3.79 -27.67
C ILE A 183 11.64 -4.32 -28.23
N LEU A 184 12.72 -3.61 -27.96
CA LEU A 184 14.04 -3.94 -28.48
C LEU A 184 14.61 -5.18 -27.79
N HIS A 185 14.35 -5.29 -26.49
CA HIS A 185 14.83 -6.38 -25.66
C HIS A 185 13.85 -6.65 -24.51
N LEU A 186 13.57 -7.93 -24.25
CA LEU A 186 12.76 -8.38 -23.14
C LEU A 186 13.25 -9.77 -22.75
N VAL A 187 14.12 -9.84 -21.76
CA VAL A 187 14.87 -11.06 -21.44
C VAL A 187 14.78 -11.39 -19.97
N VAL A 188 14.73 -12.69 -19.68
CA VAL A 188 14.87 -13.20 -18.31
C VAL A 188 16.34 -13.18 -17.95
N ILE A 189 16.65 -12.60 -16.80
CA ILE A 189 18.00 -12.54 -16.26
C ILE A 189 18.05 -13.11 -14.85
N PRO A 190 19.22 -13.60 -14.39
CA PRO A 190 19.34 -14.13 -13.04
C PRO A 190 19.10 -13.07 -11.97
N ASN A 191 19.62 -11.85 -12.17
CA ASN A 191 19.56 -10.78 -11.19
C ASN A 191 19.58 -9.38 -11.85
N ASN A 192 18.47 -8.65 -11.76
CA ASN A 192 18.35 -7.28 -12.28
C ASN A 192 18.98 -6.20 -11.38
N TRP A 193 19.51 -6.56 -10.21
CA TRP A 193 20.17 -5.66 -9.25
C TRP A 193 21.68 -5.63 -9.45
N LEU A 194 22.22 -6.55 -10.26
CA LEU A 194 23.65 -6.65 -10.53
C LEU A 194 24.01 -5.78 -11.73
N ALA A 195 24.81 -4.74 -11.49
CA ALA A 195 25.24 -3.79 -12.51
C ALA A 195 25.83 -4.45 -13.77
N ALA A 196 26.63 -5.50 -13.57
CA ALA A 196 27.24 -6.23 -14.68
C ALA A 196 26.18 -6.91 -15.55
N THR A 197 25.15 -7.52 -14.94
CA THR A 197 24.10 -8.23 -15.67
C THR A 197 23.35 -7.28 -16.59
N ILE A 198 22.86 -6.15 -16.07
CA ILE A 198 22.12 -5.19 -16.89
C ILE A 198 23.02 -4.44 -17.87
N GLY A 199 24.31 -4.27 -17.53
CA GLY A 199 25.33 -3.75 -18.44
C GLY A 199 25.51 -4.63 -19.67
N TYR A 200 25.57 -5.97 -19.48
CA TYR A 200 25.59 -6.93 -20.58
C TYR A 200 24.29 -6.89 -21.39
N VAL A 201 23.12 -6.85 -20.74
CA VAL A 201 21.84 -6.74 -21.44
C VAL A 201 21.77 -5.51 -22.36
N HIS A 202 22.32 -4.39 -21.92
CA HIS A 202 22.45 -3.19 -22.75
C HIS A 202 23.34 -3.44 -23.97
N LEU A 203 24.53 -4.04 -23.79
CA LEU A 203 25.44 -4.36 -24.88
C LEU A 203 24.87 -5.40 -25.85
N ASP A 204 24.18 -6.43 -25.36
CA ASP A 204 23.49 -7.42 -26.18
C ASP A 204 22.41 -6.75 -27.06
N CYS A 205 21.70 -5.75 -26.51
CA CYS A 205 20.73 -4.98 -27.28
C CYS A 205 21.41 -4.14 -28.38
N VAL A 206 22.51 -3.46 -28.06
CA VAL A 206 23.31 -2.71 -29.04
C VAL A 206 23.85 -3.65 -30.11
N GLU A 207 24.37 -4.82 -29.73
CA GLU A 207 24.93 -5.78 -30.65
C GLU A 207 23.88 -6.40 -31.57
N LYS A 208 22.73 -6.80 -31.00
CA LYS A 208 21.62 -7.41 -31.74
C LYS A 208 21.09 -6.50 -32.85
N HIS A 209 20.95 -5.21 -32.56
CA HIS A 209 20.37 -4.24 -33.48
C HIS A 209 21.42 -3.41 -34.22
N LYS A 210 22.71 -3.59 -33.89
CA LYS A 210 23.86 -2.84 -34.41
C LYS A 210 23.62 -1.32 -34.36
N LEU A 211 23.01 -0.85 -33.28
CA LEU A 211 22.61 0.54 -33.12
C LEU A 211 22.86 1.03 -31.69
N ILE A 212 23.20 2.31 -31.58
CA ILE A 212 23.38 3.01 -30.31
C ILE A 212 22.29 4.10 -30.26
N PRO A 213 21.41 4.12 -29.24
CA PRO A 213 20.40 5.18 -29.14
C PRO A 213 21.04 6.52 -28.82
N VAL A 214 20.39 7.62 -29.21
CA VAL A 214 20.86 8.98 -28.90
C VAL A 214 20.93 9.18 -27.38
N THR A 215 19.88 8.76 -26.67
CA THR A 215 19.80 8.80 -25.22
C THR A 215 19.24 7.48 -24.68
N PHE A 216 19.94 6.89 -23.72
CA PHE A 216 19.43 5.75 -22.96
C PHE A 216 18.83 6.25 -21.64
N VAL A 217 17.64 5.79 -21.29
CA VAL A 217 16.86 6.28 -20.16
C VAL A 217 16.61 5.13 -19.18
N THR A 218 17.01 5.31 -17.93
CA THR A 218 16.72 4.36 -16.84
C THR A 218 16.20 5.10 -15.64
N ASP A 219 15.73 4.33 -14.67
CA ASP A 219 15.51 4.87 -13.33
C ASP A 219 16.83 5.06 -12.58
N LYS A 220 16.74 5.81 -11.49
CA LYS A 220 17.86 5.96 -10.55
C LYS A 220 18.03 4.67 -9.74
N GLY A 221 18.88 3.79 -10.25
CA GLY A 221 19.33 2.58 -9.58
C GLY A 221 20.85 2.53 -9.45
N SER A 222 21.35 1.93 -8.37
CA SER A 222 22.79 1.75 -8.13
C SER A 222 23.43 0.80 -9.17
N GLU A 223 22.63 -0.06 -9.76
CA GLU A 223 22.99 -1.02 -10.78
C GLU A 223 23.33 -0.37 -12.14
N THR A 224 22.83 0.84 -12.41
CA THR A 224 22.90 1.46 -13.75
C THR A 224 24.28 2.03 -14.12
N GLY A 225 25.26 1.97 -13.22
CA GLY A 225 26.59 2.57 -13.43
C GLY A 225 27.36 2.01 -14.64
N ILE A 226 27.26 0.70 -14.90
CA ILE A 226 27.93 0.09 -16.07
C ILE A 226 27.23 0.49 -17.37
N ILE A 227 25.89 0.55 -17.39
CA ILE A 227 25.14 1.04 -18.54
C ILE A 227 25.55 2.49 -18.85
N TYR A 228 25.64 3.34 -17.82
CA TYR A 228 26.08 4.72 -17.97
C TYR A 228 27.45 4.81 -18.66
N ALA A 229 28.43 4.03 -18.19
CA ALA A 229 29.77 4.01 -18.75
C ALA A 229 29.79 3.51 -20.21
N ASN A 230 29.09 2.41 -20.48
CA ASN A 230 28.99 1.83 -21.82
C ASN A 230 28.36 2.81 -22.82
N GLN A 231 27.17 3.31 -22.50
CA GLN A 231 26.42 4.22 -23.36
C GLN A 231 27.18 5.53 -23.59
N THR A 232 27.79 6.09 -22.54
CA THR A 232 28.60 7.32 -22.68
C THR A 232 29.82 7.07 -23.55
N GLY A 233 30.57 5.99 -23.32
CA GLY A 233 31.75 5.65 -24.09
C GLY A 233 31.43 5.41 -25.57
N LEU A 234 30.36 4.65 -25.86
CA LEU A 234 29.88 4.40 -27.21
C LEU A 234 29.46 5.69 -27.91
N ARG A 235 28.69 6.56 -27.23
CA ARG A 235 28.21 7.84 -27.78
C ARG A 235 29.36 8.80 -28.08
N VAL A 236 30.33 8.94 -27.16
CA VAL A 236 31.50 9.82 -27.37
C VAL A 236 32.39 9.30 -28.50
N THR A 237 32.53 7.97 -28.63
CA THR A 237 33.42 7.38 -29.63
C THR A 237 32.83 7.44 -31.05
N TYR A 238 31.54 7.09 -31.19
CA TYR A 238 30.93 6.86 -32.51
C TYR A 238 30.00 7.99 -32.96
N THR A 239 29.74 8.98 -32.11
CA THR A 239 28.86 10.10 -32.44
C THR A 239 29.26 11.39 -31.69
N PRO A 240 30.55 11.79 -31.75
CA PRO A 240 31.09 12.93 -31.00
C PRO A 240 30.47 14.28 -31.40
N GLU A 241 29.81 14.36 -32.56
CA GLU A 241 29.18 15.57 -33.09
C GLU A 241 27.87 15.94 -32.39
N LEU A 242 27.25 15.01 -31.64
CA LEU A 242 26.02 15.29 -30.92
C LEU A 242 26.32 15.97 -29.58
N ASP A 243 25.74 17.16 -29.38
CA ASP A 243 25.87 17.92 -28.14
C ASP A 243 25.32 17.13 -26.94
N THR A 244 26.20 16.81 -26.00
CA THR A 244 25.88 16.06 -24.78
C THR A 244 25.00 16.84 -23.80
N THR A 245 24.93 18.16 -23.95
CA THR A 245 24.06 19.02 -23.12
C THR A 245 22.62 18.95 -23.60
N GLN A 246 22.43 19.00 -24.92
CA GLN A 246 21.11 18.89 -25.56
C GLN A 246 20.62 17.44 -25.61
N PHE A 247 21.50 16.50 -25.92
CA PHE A 247 21.23 15.07 -26.08
C PHE A 247 22.18 14.26 -25.19
N PRO A 248 21.93 14.27 -23.86
CA PRO A 248 22.74 13.51 -22.94
C PRO A 248 22.72 12.03 -23.34
N PRO A 249 23.88 11.34 -23.33
CA PRO A 249 23.95 9.94 -23.73
C PRO A 249 23.12 9.05 -22.80
N MET A 250 23.00 9.44 -21.54
CA MET A 250 22.28 8.73 -20.49
C MET A 250 21.42 9.70 -19.66
N LEU A 251 20.17 9.32 -19.39
CA LEU A 251 19.27 10.03 -18.48
C LEU A 251 18.77 9.09 -17.38
N GLN A 252 18.93 9.52 -16.13
CA GLN A 252 18.37 8.84 -14.97
C GLN A 252 17.18 9.62 -14.41
N ILE A 253 16.00 9.04 -14.49
CA ILE A 253 14.74 9.64 -14.06
C ILE A 253 14.14 8.89 -12.87
N ARG A 254 13.02 9.38 -12.32
CA ARG A 254 12.25 8.62 -11.33
C ARG A 254 11.40 7.59 -12.08
N SER A 255 11.20 6.40 -11.52
CA SER A 255 10.31 5.35 -12.09
C SER A 255 8.97 5.89 -12.57
N VAL A 256 8.33 6.73 -11.75
CA VAL A 256 7.05 7.37 -12.07
C VAL A 256 7.06 8.26 -13.34
N HIS A 257 8.25 8.66 -13.81
CA HIS A 257 8.45 9.43 -15.02
C HIS A 257 8.94 8.57 -16.20
N ASN A 258 9.40 7.34 -15.97
CA ASN A 258 9.79 6.37 -16.99
C ASN A 258 8.56 5.71 -17.64
N THR A 259 7.65 6.56 -18.10
CA THR A 259 6.33 6.19 -18.60
C THR A 259 6.35 5.15 -19.73
N PRO A 260 7.28 5.20 -20.71
CA PRO A 260 7.29 4.24 -21.81
C PRO A 260 7.52 2.77 -21.39
N ILE A 261 8.43 2.54 -20.43
CA ILE A 261 8.74 1.20 -19.92
C ILE A 261 7.71 0.75 -18.88
N GLU A 262 7.22 1.66 -18.04
CA GLU A 262 6.12 1.37 -17.11
C GLU A 262 4.84 0.96 -17.87
N ALA A 263 4.56 1.59 -19.01
CA ALA A 263 3.48 1.18 -19.90
C ALA A 263 3.71 -0.21 -20.49
N LEU A 264 4.96 -0.59 -20.80
CA LEU A 264 5.30 -1.95 -21.22
C LEU A 264 5.02 -2.95 -20.11
N TRP A 265 5.43 -2.67 -18.88
CA TRP A 265 5.17 -3.56 -17.74
C TRP A 265 3.69 -3.72 -17.43
N HIS A 266 2.93 -2.63 -17.51
CA HIS A 266 1.48 -2.68 -17.39
C HIS A 266 0.85 -3.58 -18.45
N TRP A 267 1.25 -3.43 -19.72
CA TRP A 267 0.78 -4.29 -20.80
C TRP A 267 1.16 -5.75 -20.55
N PHE A 268 2.44 -6.04 -20.28
CA PHE A 268 2.96 -7.39 -20.07
C PHE A 268 2.24 -8.12 -18.95
N LEU A 269 2.01 -7.44 -17.82
CA LEU A 269 1.30 -8.03 -16.68
C LEU A 269 -0.14 -8.41 -17.02
N GLN A 270 -0.85 -7.54 -17.74
CA GLN A 270 -2.26 -7.73 -18.07
C GLN A 270 -2.46 -8.82 -19.13
N THR A 271 -1.53 -8.96 -20.07
CA THR A 271 -1.65 -9.91 -21.18
C THR A 271 -1.07 -11.27 -20.84
N PHE A 272 0.08 -11.32 -20.16
CA PHE A 272 0.84 -12.56 -19.95
C PHE A 272 1.17 -12.82 -18.48
N GLY A 273 1.57 -11.79 -17.73
CA GLY A 273 2.20 -11.95 -16.41
C GLY A 273 1.33 -12.70 -15.38
N VAL A 274 0.03 -12.43 -15.35
CA VAL A 274 -0.90 -13.15 -14.45
C VAL A 274 -0.98 -14.64 -14.82
N ASN A 275 -1.18 -14.95 -16.10
CA ASN A 275 -1.27 -16.33 -16.57
C ASN A 275 0.04 -17.10 -16.30
N ILE A 276 1.19 -16.49 -16.58
CA ILE A 276 2.51 -17.09 -16.31
C ILE A 276 2.65 -17.39 -14.82
N LYS A 277 2.29 -16.43 -13.96
CA LYS A 277 2.35 -16.59 -12.51
C LYS A 277 1.49 -17.75 -12.02
N ASP A 278 0.26 -17.87 -12.53
CA ASP A 278 -0.68 -18.92 -12.13
C ASP A 278 -0.22 -20.30 -12.61
N VAL A 279 0.29 -20.40 -13.84
CA VAL A 279 0.86 -21.65 -14.38
C VAL A 279 2.06 -22.12 -13.56
N ILE A 280 3.01 -21.22 -13.27
CA ILE A 280 4.21 -21.56 -12.48
C ILE A 280 3.82 -22.02 -11.07
N ARG A 281 2.87 -21.34 -10.43
CA ARG A 281 2.36 -21.72 -9.09
C ARG A 281 1.60 -23.04 -9.10
N SER A 282 0.86 -23.32 -10.16
CA SER A 282 0.18 -24.61 -10.34
C SER A 282 1.21 -25.74 -10.47
N GLY A 283 2.27 -25.55 -11.27
CA GLY A 283 3.37 -26.51 -11.39
C GLY A 283 4.00 -26.84 -10.03
N PHE A 284 4.29 -25.81 -9.24
CA PHE A 284 4.82 -25.97 -7.88
C PHE A 284 3.91 -26.79 -6.96
N THR A 285 2.59 -26.55 -7.02
CA THR A 285 1.62 -27.24 -6.18
C THR A 285 1.41 -28.70 -6.64
N THR A 286 1.55 -28.96 -7.93
CA THR A 286 1.35 -30.29 -8.54
C THR A 286 2.62 -31.13 -8.60
N GLY A 287 3.79 -30.57 -8.26
CA GLY A 287 5.07 -31.27 -8.29
C GLY A 287 5.62 -31.50 -9.71
N VAL A 288 5.12 -30.73 -10.70
CA VAL A 288 5.63 -30.74 -12.07
C VAL A 288 6.60 -29.57 -12.22
N TYR A 289 7.88 -29.89 -12.39
CA TYR A 289 8.98 -28.94 -12.54
C TYR A 289 9.46 -28.87 -13.99
#